data_AF-I7L029-F1
#
_entry.id   AF-I7L029-F1
#
_cell.length_a   1.000
_cell.length_b   1.000
_cell.length_c   1.000
_cell.angle_alpha   90.00
_cell.angle_beta   90.00
_cell.angle_gamma   90.00
#
_symmetry.space_group_name_H-M   'P 1'
#
loop_
_entity.id
_entity.type
_entity.pdbx_description
1 polymer ?
#
loop_
_entity_poly.entity_id
_entity_poly.type
_entity_poly.pdbx_seq_one_letter_code
_entity_poly.pdbx_strand_id
1 'polypeptide(L)'
;MFFACRTTPIIDSMTGRNRYFRSSPIRVIIAALLIVALLPAAAVSAAENAPTVTWNVTFSPEENSKFDAVANTADGGYIALGSTLTEVYGGNEDLLLVKTDARGNETWTVRIPGMVPASVAEIADGGYIIGGYNVSTTVEDQNFVYQGTSFLIRTDADGKEIWRQVLPGEKVSAVRPTADGGYAVIGWLWSRSGSADDTTAVITKTDADGTPAWNRTFPGISANAGVVTTDGGYIIGGTTSPFNNDIGDAFLIRLDADGNTIWHKNYQAPVVYDVEETADGGFVYSGNFWYGLVDAKGDEVWLRNMEGLAGHAVLLRPAGGYVIAGKDIRSGEGFALGTDADGAVQWRTTLPDTGVYAAAGAPDGGYTLAGIRFLSPVSSAAWLANLEETATPTPATPGFGAAVAGAALLLIAGRRRRG
;
A
#
# COMPACT_ATOMS: atom_id res chain seq x y z
N MET A 1 -40.34 36.03 -21.06
CA MET A 1 -41.14 37.28 -21.13
C MET A 1 -42.27 37.11 -20.12
N PHE A 2 -42.47 38.03 -19.16
CA PHE A 2 -43.39 37.89 -17.99
C PHE A 2 -42.98 36.74 -17.01
N PHE A 3 -43.26 36.69 -15.69
CA PHE A 3 -43.67 37.62 -14.60
C PHE A 3 -43.49 36.83 -13.24
N ALA A 4 -43.68 37.33 -12.00
CA ALA A 4 -43.36 38.60 -11.31
C ALA A 4 -43.70 38.47 -9.79
N CYS A 5 -43.36 39.48 -8.96
CA CYS A 5 -43.69 39.64 -7.52
C CYS A 5 -43.00 38.68 -6.51
N ARG A 6 -42.55 39.06 -5.29
CA ARG A 6 -42.90 40.09 -4.26
C ARG A 6 -44.17 39.75 -3.45
N THR A 7 -44.29 39.97 -2.13
CA THR A 7 -43.45 40.70 -1.13
C THR A 7 -43.65 40.17 0.32
N THR A 8 -42.83 40.63 1.27
CA THR A 8 -42.90 40.45 2.74
C THR A 8 -43.75 41.56 3.44
N PRO A 9 -43.69 41.80 4.77
CA PRO A 9 -43.98 40.94 5.95
C PRO A 9 -45.05 41.58 6.90
N ILE A 10 -45.39 40.94 8.04
CA ILE A 10 -46.11 41.59 9.18
C ILE A 10 -45.50 41.19 10.55
N ILE A 11 -45.48 42.14 11.48
CA ILE A 11 -45.25 41.99 12.94
C ILE A 11 -46.48 42.57 13.65
N ASP A 12 -46.91 42.01 14.79
CA ASP A 12 -47.81 42.71 15.73
C ASP A 12 -47.56 42.32 17.21
N SER A 13 -48.32 42.89 18.15
CA SER A 13 -47.76 43.42 19.40
C SER A 13 -48.74 43.64 20.59
N MET A 14 -48.17 43.95 21.76
CA MET A 14 -48.74 44.70 22.91
C MET A 14 -49.75 44.10 23.93
N THR A 15 -49.31 44.09 25.21
CA THR A 15 -50.04 44.33 26.51
C THR A 15 -51.03 43.28 27.08
N GLY A 16 -51.31 43.25 28.40
CA GLY A 16 -50.60 43.90 29.53
C GLY A 16 -51.34 43.99 30.90
N ARG A 17 -50.55 44.04 32.00
CA ARG A 17 -50.82 44.48 33.40
C ARG A 17 -51.86 43.75 34.32
N ASN A 18 -51.31 42.98 35.28
CA ASN A 18 -51.56 42.95 36.74
C ASN A 18 -52.99 42.94 37.36
N ARG A 19 -53.24 41.95 38.24
CA ARG A 19 -53.45 42.18 39.70
C ARG A 19 -53.28 40.93 40.58
N TYR A 20 -52.79 41.18 41.81
CA TYR A 20 -52.41 40.30 42.93
C TYR A 20 -53.35 39.16 43.37
N PHE A 21 -52.75 38.09 43.94
CA PHE A 21 -52.98 37.70 45.35
C PHE A 21 -51.71 37.06 45.97
N ARG A 22 -51.64 36.93 47.31
CA ARG A 22 -50.47 36.44 48.09
C ARG A 22 -50.69 35.04 48.68
N SER A 23 -49.66 34.19 48.70
CA SER A 23 -49.25 33.42 49.91
C SER A 23 -47.92 32.64 49.73
N SER A 24 -46.99 32.85 50.68
CA SER A 24 -45.85 32.03 51.15
C SER A 24 -44.86 31.32 50.17
N PRO A 25 -43.56 31.19 50.55
CA PRO A 25 -42.52 30.66 49.66
C PRO A 25 -42.32 29.14 49.78
N ILE A 26 -42.41 28.43 48.65
CA ILE A 26 -41.83 27.08 48.49
C ILE A 26 -40.43 27.22 47.90
N ARG A 27 -39.43 26.59 48.56
CA ARG A 27 -38.04 26.58 48.08
C ARG A 27 -37.89 25.60 46.93
N VAL A 28 -37.86 26.10 45.68
CA VAL A 28 -37.46 25.30 44.53
C VAL A 28 -35.93 25.23 44.48
N ILE A 29 -35.37 24.03 44.68
CA ILE A 29 -33.96 23.76 44.43
C ILE A 29 -33.81 23.42 42.95
N ILE A 30 -33.15 24.28 42.18
CA ILE A 30 -32.81 23.99 40.79
C ILE A 30 -31.58 23.08 40.80
N ALA A 31 -31.80 21.79 40.56
CA ALA A 31 -30.73 20.81 40.39
C ALA A 31 -30.14 20.93 38.97
N ALA A 32 -29.09 21.75 38.82
CA ALA A 32 -28.32 21.82 37.58
C ALA A 32 -27.44 20.56 37.43
N LEU A 33 -27.92 19.59 36.64
CA LEU A 33 -27.14 18.41 36.27
C LEU A 33 -26.07 18.77 35.24
N LEU A 34 -24.90 19.19 35.74
CA LEU A 34 -23.68 19.30 34.95
C LEU A 34 -23.14 17.90 34.64
N ILE A 35 -23.71 17.26 33.61
CA ILE A 35 -23.08 16.11 32.96
C ILE A 35 -21.88 16.64 32.19
N VAL A 36 -20.72 16.67 32.86
CA VAL A 36 -19.43 16.81 32.16
C VAL A 36 -19.21 15.50 31.42
N ALA A 37 -19.60 15.47 30.15
CA ALA A 37 -19.15 14.45 29.24
C ALA A 37 -17.63 14.61 29.12
N LEU A 38 -16.87 13.71 29.76
CA LEU A 38 -15.50 13.46 29.35
C LEU A 38 -15.58 12.84 27.96
N LEU A 39 -15.58 13.69 26.93
CA LEU A 39 -15.02 13.31 25.65
C LEU A 39 -13.62 12.74 25.96
N PRO A 40 -13.27 11.54 25.47
CA PRO A 40 -11.86 11.17 25.45
C PRO A 40 -11.15 12.28 24.66
N ALA A 41 -10.15 12.89 25.28
CA ALA A 41 -9.28 13.80 24.54
C ALA A 41 -8.62 12.94 23.47
N ALA A 42 -9.05 13.12 22.21
CA ALA A 42 -8.37 12.51 21.08
C ALA A 42 -6.91 12.95 21.19
N ALA A 43 -6.02 11.99 21.44
CA ALA A 43 -4.60 12.26 21.48
C ALA A 43 -4.23 12.63 20.04
N VAL A 44 -4.11 13.93 19.78
CA VAL A 44 -3.52 14.42 18.54
C VAL A 44 -2.09 13.91 18.57
N SER A 45 -1.83 12.83 17.83
CA SER A 45 -0.48 12.30 17.72
C SER A 45 0.41 13.43 17.22
N ALA A 46 1.47 13.70 17.97
CA ALA A 46 2.43 14.71 17.55
C ALA A 46 3.19 14.13 16.36
N ALA A 47 3.21 14.87 15.25
CA ALA A 47 3.91 14.45 14.04
C ALA A 47 5.34 13.99 14.39
N GLU A 48 5.66 12.78 13.97
CA GLU A 48 6.94 12.14 14.26
C GLU A 48 8.06 12.79 13.43
N ASN A 49 9.31 12.67 13.91
CA ASN A 49 10.44 13.07 13.08
C ASN A 49 10.51 12.12 11.88
N ALA A 50 10.51 12.67 10.66
CA ALA A 50 10.65 11.87 9.46
C ALA A 50 12.00 11.12 9.45
N PRO A 51 12.04 9.85 9.02
CA PRO A 51 13.24 9.03 9.04
C PRO A 51 14.30 9.59 8.10
N THR A 52 15.56 9.50 8.52
CA THR A 52 16.69 10.03 7.75
C THR A 52 17.10 9.07 6.64
N VAL A 53 17.33 9.60 5.44
CA VAL A 53 18.01 8.87 4.37
C VAL A 53 19.47 8.63 4.83
N THR A 54 19.82 7.38 5.10
CA THR A 54 21.15 6.99 5.62
C THR A 54 22.18 6.91 4.49
N TRP A 55 21.76 6.37 3.35
CA TRP A 55 22.51 6.31 2.11
C TRP A 55 21.55 6.33 0.91
N ASN A 56 22.06 6.76 -0.25
CA ASN A 56 21.41 6.59 -1.55
C ASN A 56 22.47 6.46 -2.65
N VAL A 57 22.20 5.63 -3.66
CA VAL A 57 23.17 5.19 -4.68
C VAL A 57 22.50 5.12 -6.04
N THR A 58 23.19 5.56 -7.10
CA THR A 58 22.82 5.33 -8.51
C THR A 58 23.65 4.20 -9.12
N PHE A 59 23.05 3.48 -10.06
CA PHE A 59 23.65 2.29 -10.68
C PHE A 59 23.84 2.49 -12.19
N SER A 60 24.90 1.88 -12.73
CA SER A 60 25.21 1.93 -14.15
C SER A 60 24.45 0.86 -14.95
N PRO A 61 24.08 1.12 -16.21
CA PRO A 61 24.31 2.35 -16.96
C PRO A 61 23.33 3.48 -16.56
N GLU A 62 23.82 4.71 -16.50
CA GLU A 62 23.03 5.94 -16.25
C GLU A 62 22.26 6.43 -17.52
N GLU A 63 22.02 5.50 -18.45
CA GLU A 63 21.38 5.70 -19.74
C GLU A 63 19.92 5.22 -19.67
N ASN A 64 19.07 6.06 -19.06
CA ASN A 64 17.63 5.83 -18.91
C ASN A 64 17.30 4.49 -18.22
N SER A 65 17.92 4.26 -17.07
CA SER A 65 17.63 3.12 -16.20
C SER A 65 16.76 3.51 -15.00
N LYS A 66 16.09 2.50 -14.43
CA LYS A 66 15.26 2.54 -13.22
C LYS A 66 15.27 1.15 -12.55
N PHE A 67 14.94 1.07 -11.27
CA PHE A 67 14.44 -0.16 -10.64
C PHE A 67 12.90 -0.13 -10.55
N ASP A 68 12.32 -1.32 -10.65
CA ASP A 68 10.87 -1.59 -10.59
C ASP A 68 10.50 -2.52 -9.44
N ALA A 69 11.42 -3.35 -8.95
CA ALA A 69 11.25 -4.18 -7.77
C ALA A 69 12.54 -4.25 -6.93
N VAL A 70 12.40 -4.49 -5.63
CA VAL A 70 13.52 -4.74 -4.71
C VAL A 70 13.08 -5.72 -3.63
N ALA A 71 14.00 -6.58 -3.19
CA ALA A 71 13.83 -7.41 -2.01
C ALA A 71 15.09 -7.35 -1.14
N ASN A 72 14.92 -7.52 0.17
CA ASN A 72 16.04 -7.75 1.09
C ASN A 72 16.60 -9.16 0.87
N THR A 73 17.87 -9.38 1.21
CA THR A 73 18.53 -10.70 1.12
C THR A 73 19.08 -11.13 2.47
N ALA A 74 19.16 -12.44 2.71
CA ALA A 74 19.49 -13.04 4.02
C ALA A 74 20.92 -12.73 4.52
N ASP A 75 21.79 -12.24 3.64
CA ASP A 75 23.12 -11.70 3.98
C ASP A 75 23.09 -10.25 4.51
N GLY A 76 21.92 -9.61 4.55
CA GLY A 76 21.70 -8.23 4.97
C GLY A 76 21.80 -7.20 3.84
N GLY A 77 22.04 -7.62 2.60
CA GLY A 77 22.00 -6.75 1.42
C GLY A 77 20.62 -6.68 0.75
N TYR A 78 20.62 -6.25 -0.52
CA TYR A 78 19.40 -6.11 -1.33
C TYR A 78 19.61 -6.67 -2.74
N ILE A 79 18.56 -7.28 -3.29
CA ILE A 79 18.46 -7.65 -4.70
C ILE A 79 17.45 -6.73 -5.38
N ALA A 80 17.88 -6.00 -6.40
CA ALA A 80 17.08 -5.03 -7.14
C ALA A 80 16.87 -5.49 -8.59
N LEU A 81 15.67 -5.26 -9.11
CA LEU A 81 15.26 -5.60 -10.47
C LEU A 81 14.75 -4.36 -11.18
N GLY A 82 15.16 -4.15 -12.43
CA GLY A 82 14.83 -2.95 -13.19
C GLY A 82 15.05 -3.13 -14.68
N SER A 83 15.00 -2.03 -15.43
CA SER A 83 15.31 -2.02 -16.85
C SER A 83 16.28 -0.90 -17.24
N THR A 84 16.99 -1.14 -18.34
CA THR A 84 17.72 -0.11 -19.09
C THR A 84 16.99 0.13 -20.41
N LEU A 85 16.47 1.34 -20.65
CA LEU A 85 15.77 1.70 -21.88
C LEU A 85 16.79 1.92 -23.01
N THR A 86 17.04 0.88 -23.82
CA THR A 86 18.14 0.90 -24.79
C THR A 86 17.95 1.89 -25.95
N GLU A 87 16.69 2.24 -26.28
CA GLU A 87 16.39 3.32 -27.23
C GLU A 87 15.15 4.12 -26.76
N VAL A 88 15.18 5.44 -26.90
CA VAL A 88 14.14 6.36 -26.37
C VAL A 88 12.81 6.28 -27.14
N TYR A 89 12.81 5.72 -28.36
CA TYR A 89 11.62 5.58 -29.20
C TYR A 89 11.57 4.21 -29.86
N GLY A 90 10.65 3.34 -29.42
CA GLY A 90 10.48 1.98 -29.96
C GLY A 90 11.54 0.96 -29.51
N GLY A 91 12.39 1.32 -28.55
CA GLY A 91 13.50 0.50 -28.11
C GLY A 91 13.11 -0.75 -27.33
N ASN A 92 14.08 -1.67 -27.23
CA ASN A 92 13.97 -2.82 -26.35
C ASN A 92 14.32 -2.42 -24.92
N GLU A 93 13.57 -2.93 -23.94
CA GLU A 93 14.03 -2.96 -22.55
C GLU A 93 14.91 -4.18 -22.33
N ASP A 94 16.04 -3.98 -21.66
CA ASP A 94 16.87 -5.06 -21.13
C ASP A 94 16.69 -5.11 -19.61
N LEU A 95 16.42 -6.29 -19.06
CA LEU A 95 16.24 -6.50 -17.63
C LEU A 95 17.59 -6.43 -16.93
N LEU A 96 17.66 -5.61 -15.88
CA LEU A 96 18.81 -5.42 -15.02
C LEU A 96 18.52 -6.03 -13.65
N LEU A 97 19.39 -6.94 -13.20
CA LEU A 97 19.35 -7.58 -11.89
C LEU A 97 20.64 -7.22 -11.14
N VAL A 98 20.52 -6.54 -10.01
CA VAL A 98 21.66 -5.97 -9.26
C VAL A 98 21.62 -6.44 -7.82
N LYS A 99 22.67 -7.13 -7.36
CA LYS A 99 22.87 -7.46 -5.95
C LYS A 99 23.77 -6.41 -5.29
N THR A 100 23.45 -6.11 -4.05
CA THR A 100 24.16 -5.11 -3.24
C THR A 100 24.49 -5.63 -1.83
N ASP A 101 25.40 -4.92 -1.15
CA ASP A 101 25.60 -5.01 0.30
C ASP A 101 24.56 -4.19 1.09
N ALA A 102 24.60 -4.27 2.43
CA ALA A 102 23.71 -3.55 3.35
C ALA A 102 23.77 -2.00 3.24
N ARG A 103 24.69 -1.44 2.43
CA ARG A 103 24.87 -0.01 2.19
C ARG A 103 24.55 0.40 0.75
N GLY A 104 23.98 -0.51 -0.04
CA GLY A 104 23.68 -0.28 -1.45
C GLY A 104 24.90 -0.30 -2.36
N ASN A 105 26.07 -0.77 -1.93
CA ASN A 105 27.21 -0.94 -2.84
C ASN A 105 26.95 -2.16 -3.73
N GLU A 106 27.10 -2.01 -5.05
CA GLU A 106 27.00 -3.11 -6.02
C GLU A 106 28.02 -4.22 -5.72
N THR A 107 27.55 -5.47 -5.65
CA THR A 107 28.41 -6.66 -5.54
C THR A 107 28.51 -7.40 -6.86
N TRP A 108 27.40 -7.47 -7.62
CA TRP A 108 27.35 -7.96 -8.99
C TRP A 108 26.10 -7.45 -9.72
N THR A 109 26.18 -7.43 -11.05
CA THR A 109 25.07 -7.08 -11.96
C THR A 109 24.95 -8.11 -13.07
N VAL A 110 23.71 -8.52 -13.38
CA VAL A 110 23.34 -9.39 -14.50
C VAL A 110 22.35 -8.65 -15.39
N ARG A 111 22.50 -8.80 -16.71
CA ARG A 111 21.63 -8.18 -17.74
C ARG A 111 21.04 -9.26 -18.64
N ILE A 112 19.72 -9.27 -18.81
CA ILE A 112 19.01 -10.20 -19.70
C ILE A 112 18.37 -9.39 -20.84
N PRO A 113 18.91 -9.45 -22.08
CA PRO A 113 18.44 -8.58 -23.16
C PRO A 113 17.02 -8.89 -23.67
N GLY A 114 16.31 -7.85 -24.12
CA GLY A 114 14.99 -7.97 -24.76
C GLY A 114 13.88 -8.46 -23.82
N MET A 115 13.93 -8.05 -22.55
CA MET A 115 13.00 -8.48 -21.51
C MET A 115 12.73 -7.36 -20.50
N VAL A 116 11.46 -7.17 -20.16
CA VAL A 116 10.97 -6.19 -19.18
C VAL A 116 10.94 -6.86 -17.78
N PRO A 117 11.36 -6.17 -16.72
CA PRO A 117 11.22 -6.63 -15.34
C PRO A 117 9.75 -6.65 -14.90
N ALA A 118 9.44 -7.44 -13.87
CA ALA A 118 8.18 -7.32 -13.11
C ALA A 118 8.39 -7.50 -11.60
N SER A 119 9.06 -8.58 -11.18
CA SER A 119 9.19 -8.90 -9.75
C SER A 119 10.43 -9.75 -9.46
N VAL A 120 11.01 -9.58 -8.27
CA VAL A 120 12.11 -10.41 -7.77
C VAL A 120 11.86 -10.77 -6.30
N ALA A 121 12.26 -11.98 -5.90
CA ALA A 121 12.34 -12.38 -4.51
C ALA A 121 13.55 -13.31 -4.28
N GLU A 122 14.16 -13.24 -3.10
CA GLU A 122 15.09 -14.27 -2.62
C GLU A 122 14.33 -15.58 -2.35
N ILE A 123 14.99 -16.72 -2.54
CA ILE A 123 14.46 -18.06 -2.26
C ILE A 123 15.35 -18.79 -1.25
N ALA A 124 14.82 -19.84 -0.61
CA ALA A 124 15.37 -20.45 0.60
C ALA A 124 16.77 -21.11 0.48
N ASP A 125 17.34 -21.20 -0.73
CA ASP A 125 18.71 -21.64 -1.00
C ASP A 125 19.71 -20.49 -1.24
N GLY A 126 19.26 -19.23 -1.12
CA GLY A 126 20.02 -18.02 -1.40
C GLY A 126 20.05 -17.61 -2.88
N GLY A 127 19.35 -18.36 -3.76
CA GLY A 127 19.09 -17.94 -5.13
C GLY A 127 17.97 -16.89 -5.22
N TYR A 128 17.59 -16.55 -6.45
CA TYR A 128 16.50 -15.60 -6.71
C TYR A 128 15.47 -16.21 -7.66
N ILE A 129 14.21 -15.81 -7.47
CA ILE A 129 13.12 -16.05 -8.42
C ILE A 129 12.67 -14.71 -9.03
N ILE A 130 12.56 -14.68 -10.35
CA ILE A 130 12.32 -13.46 -11.13
C ILE A 130 11.11 -13.67 -12.04
N GLY A 131 10.19 -12.72 -12.02
CA GLY A 131 9.19 -12.52 -13.05
C GLY A 131 9.64 -11.43 -14.02
N GLY A 132 9.62 -11.75 -15.31
CA GLY A 132 9.82 -10.78 -16.40
C GLY A 132 9.09 -11.22 -17.66
N TYR A 133 8.96 -10.35 -18.65
CA TYR A 133 8.23 -10.66 -19.89
C TYR A 133 8.86 -9.98 -21.11
N ASN A 134 8.70 -10.58 -22.29
CA ASN A 134 8.92 -9.86 -23.54
C ASN A 134 7.60 -9.26 -24.05
N VAL A 135 7.69 -8.21 -24.88
CA VAL A 135 6.54 -7.61 -25.57
C VAL A 135 6.86 -7.53 -27.05
N SER A 136 5.89 -7.94 -27.86
CA SER A 136 5.84 -7.69 -29.30
C SER A 136 4.63 -6.81 -29.61
N THR A 137 4.78 -5.89 -30.56
CA THR A 137 3.71 -5.02 -31.02
C THR A 137 3.50 -5.27 -32.50
N THR A 138 2.28 -5.64 -32.89
CA THR A 138 1.87 -5.77 -34.29
C THR A 138 0.78 -4.75 -34.60
N VAL A 139 0.52 -4.51 -35.89
CA VAL A 139 -0.58 -3.63 -36.34
C VAL A 139 -1.59 -4.47 -37.13
N GLU A 140 -2.82 -4.51 -36.66
CA GLU A 140 -3.95 -5.23 -37.27
C GLU A 140 -5.13 -4.24 -37.40
N ASP A 141 -5.66 -4.09 -38.62
CA ASP A 141 -6.75 -3.16 -38.95
C ASP A 141 -6.61 -1.75 -38.33
N GLN A 142 -5.39 -1.19 -38.44
CA GLN A 142 -4.96 0.12 -37.90
C GLN A 142 -4.85 0.23 -36.38
N ASN A 143 -5.13 -0.84 -35.63
CA ASN A 143 -4.94 -0.90 -34.18
C ASN A 143 -3.58 -1.53 -33.83
N PHE A 144 -2.98 -1.08 -32.72
CA PHE A 144 -1.83 -1.74 -32.12
C PHE A 144 -2.29 -2.95 -31.30
N VAL A 145 -1.73 -4.12 -31.58
CA VAL A 145 -1.97 -5.36 -30.85
C VAL A 145 -0.69 -5.71 -30.09
N TYR A 146 -0.78 -5.72 -28.76
CA TYR A 146 0.32 -6.11 -27.88
C TYR A 146 0.22 -7.59 -27.51
N GLN A 147 1.29 -8.34 -27.73
CA GLN A 147 1.39 -9.75 -27.35
C GLN A 147 2.73 -9.99 -26.66
N GLY A 148 2.72 -10.63 -25.50
CA GLY A 148 3.92 -10.95 -24.75
C GLY A 148 3.97 -12.39 -24.27
N THR A 149 5.15 -12.80 -23.85
CA THR A 149 5.41 -14.07 -23.16
C THR A 149 6.08 -13.73 -21.83
N SER A 150 5.48 -14.17 -20.73
CA SER A 150 6.12 -14.08 -19.42
C SER A 150 7.06 -15.25 -19.19
N PHE A 151 8.06 -15.02 -18.36
CA PHE A 151 9.03 -16.00 -17.92
C PHE A 151 9.12 -15.99 -16.40
N LEU A 152 9.12 -17.18 -15.82
CA LEU A 152 9.54 -17.41 -14.45
C LEU A 152 10.99 -17.89 -14.50
N ILE A 153 11.93 -17.18 -13.89
CA ILE A 153 13.37 -17.42 -14.03
C ILE A 153 13.98 -17.61 -12.65
N ARG A 154 14.70 -18.72 -12.44
CA ARG A 154 15.44 -18.99 -11.20
C ARG A 154 16.93 -18.83 -11.44
N THR A 155 17.62 -18.14 -10.53
CA THR A 155 19.08 -18.01 -10.53
C THR A 155 19.69 -18.63 -9.28
N ASP A 156 21.00 -18.87 -9.32
CA ASP A 156 21.82 -19.06 -8.12
C ASP A 156 22.10 -17.69 -7.43
N ALA A 157 22.80 -17.73 -6.29
CA ALA A 157 23.13 -16.57 -5.47
C ALA A 157 24.07 -15.55 -6.15
N ASP A 158 24.79 -15.99 -7.19
CA ASP A 158 25.66 -15.16 -8.04
C ASP A 158 24.89 -14.58 -9.24
N GLY A 159 23.56 -14.72 -9.27
CA GLY A 159 22.69 -14.17 -10.31
C GLY A 159 22.67 -14.97 -11.62
N LYS A 160 23.38 -16.11 -11.68
CA LYS A 160 23.43 -16.94 -12.89
C LYS A 160 22.19 -17.83 -12.98
N GLU A 161 21.57 -17.83 -14.15
CA GLU A 161 20.37 -18.63 -14.44
C GLU A 161 20.59 -20.14 -14.24
N ILE A 162 19.68 -20.76 -13.50
CA ILE A 162 19.56 -22.21 -13.31
C ILE A 162 18.53 -22.75 -14.32
N TRP A 163 17.36 -22.11 -14.39
CA TRP A 163 16.31 -22.41 -15.37
C TRP A 163 15.41 -21.21 -15.65
N ARG A 164 14.70 -21.25 -16.78
CA ARG A 164 13.54 -20.41 -17.07
C ARG A 164 12.37 -21.27 -17.56
N GLN A 165 11.16 -20.97 -17.05
CA GLN A 165 9.90 -21.55 -17.52
C GLN A 165 9.11 -20.51 -18.29
N VAL A 166 8.34 -20.96 -19.27
CA VAL A 166 7.50 -20.12 -20.13
C VAL A 166 6.08 -20.05 -19.58
N LEU A 167 5.56 -18.84 -19.42
CA LEU A 167 4.18 -18.56 -19.02
C LEU A 167 3.46 -17.92 -20.23
N PRO A 168 2.88 -18.73 -21.13
CA PRO A 168 2.42 -18.28 -22.43
C PRO A 168 1.11 -17.50 -22.32
N GLY A 169 1.09 -16.27 -22.83
CA GLY A 169 -0.09 -15.40 -22.79
C GLY A 169 -0.33 -14.73 -21.44
N GLU A 170 0.46 -15.00 -20.40
CA GLU A 170 0.45 -14.22 -19.15
C GLU A 170 1.34 -12.98 -19.29
N LYS A 171 0.97 -11.90 -18.59
CA LYS A 171 1.81 -10.77 -18.20
C LYS A 171 1.98 -10.81 -16.68
N VAL A 172 3.12 -11.31 -16.22
CA VAL A 172 3.47 -11.30 -14.79
C VAL A 172 3.60 -9.86 -14.27
N SER A 173 3.09 -9.63 -13.06
CA SER A 173 3.25 -8.39 -12.30
C SER A 173 3.90 -8.65 -10.93
N ALA A 174 3.54 -9.74 -10.25
CA ALA A 174 4.20 -10.17 -9.02
C ALA A 174 4.60 -11.65 -9.04
N VAL A 175 5.71 -11.99 -8.38
CA VAL A 175 6.13 -13.36 -8.06
C VAL A 175 6.39 -13.44 -6.56
N ARG A 176 5.93 -14.52 -5.92
CA ARG A 176 6.11 -14.76 -4.48
C ARG A 176 6.46 -16.23 -4.24
N PRO A 177 7.55 -16.56 -3.50
CA PRO A 177 7.82 -17.92 -3.04
C PRO A 177 6.70 -18.43 -2.13
N THR A 178 6.38 -19.73 -2.20
CA THR A 178 5.41 -20.39 -1.33
C THR A 178 6.10 -21.37 -0.38
N ALA A 179 5.52 -21.61 0.80
CA ALA A 179 6.15 -22.39 1.88
C ALA A 179 6.41 -23.88 1.55
N ASP A 180 5.84 -24.39 0.46
CA ASP A 180 6.12 -25.72 -0.11
C ASP A 180 7.35 -25.75 -1.04
N GLY A 181 8.02 -24.61 -1.24
CA GLY A 181 9.18 -24.44 -2.12
C GLY A 181 8.85 -24.07 -3.56
N GLY A 182 7.56 -24.01 -3.94
CA GLY A 182 7.12 -23.51 -5.24
C GLY A 182 6.93 -21.99 -5.29
N TYR A 183 6.19 -21.51 -6.29
CA TYR A 183 5.96 -20.07 -6.50
C TYR A 183 4.51 -19.76 -6.84
N ALA A 184 4.01 -18.62 -6.37
CA ALA A 184 2.80 -17.99 -6.88
C ALA A 184 3.21 -16.88 -7.87
N VAL A 185 2.72 -16.99 -9.10
CA VAL A 185 2.89 -15.97 -10.16
C VAL A 185 1.55 -15.28 -10.37
N ILE A 186 1.54 -13.95 -10.33
CA ILE A 186 0.33 -13.12 -10.30
C ILE A 186 0.43 -12.07 -11.40
N GLY A 187 -0.66 -11.86 -12.14
CA GLY A 187 -0.72 -10.87 -13.22
C GLY A 187 -2.03 -10.93 -13.99
N TRP A 188 -1.96 -10.76 -15.31
CA TRP A 188 -3.13 -10.82 -16.20
C TRP A 188 -2.79 -11.37 -17.58
N LEU A 189 -3.79 -11.88 -18.31
CA LEU A 189 -3.63 -12.44 -19.64
C LEU A 189 -3.59 -11.36 -20.72
N TRP A 190 -2.61 -11.40 -21.62
CA TRP A 190 -2.56 -10.54 -22.80
C TRP A 190 -3.87 -10.72 -23.61
N SER A 191 -4.66 -9.64 -23.71
CA SER A 191 -5.98 -9.70 -24.33
C SER A 191 -5.87 -10.02 -25.82
N ARG A 192 -6.83 -10.80 -26.33
CA ARG A 192 -6.85 -11.19 -27.74
C ARG A 192 -7.35 -10.03 -28.59
N SER A 193 -6.80 -9.89 -29.80
CA SER A 193 -7.34 -8.97 -30.80
C SER A 193 -8.85 -9.19 -30.97
N GLY A 194 -9.61 -8.10 -30.84
CA GLY A 194 -11.08 -8.09 -30.80
C GLY A 194 -11.72 -7.69 -29.47
N SER A 195 -10.99 -7.72 -28.34
CA SER A 195 -11.52 -7.28 -27.03
C SER A 195 -10.49 -6.45 -26.25
N ALA A 196 -10.15 -5.27 -26.76
CA ALA A 196 -9.16 -4.36 -26.17
C ALA A 196 -9.49 -3.91 -24.73
N ASP A 197 -10.77 -3.94 -24.37
CA ASP A 197 -11.32 -3.46 -23.10
C ASP A 197 -11.51 -4.56 -22.03
N ASP A 198 -11.35 -5.84 -22.38
CA ASP A 198 -11.51 -6.99 -21.46
C ASP A 198 -10.18 -7.72 -21.23
N THR A 199 -9.53 -7.44 -20.10
CA THR A 199 -8.42 -8.26 -19.58
C THR A 199 -8.92 -9.37 -18.64
N THR A 200 -8.02 -10.23 -18.19
CA THR A 200 -8.34 -11.33 -17.26
C THR A 200 -7.18 -11.53 -16.30
N ALA A 201 -7.36 -11.27 -15.01
CA ALA A 201 -6.36 -11.52 -14.00
C ALA A 201 -6.09 -13.03 -13.88
N VAL A 202 -4.84 -13.38 -13.60
CA VAL A 202 -4.40 -14.76 -13.44
C VAL A 202 -3.51 -14.88 -12.21
N ILE A 203 -3.67 -15.99 -11.50
CA ILE A 203 -2.68 -16.49 -10.56
C ILE A 203 -2.37 -17.95 -10.90
N THR A 204 -1.09 -18.23 -11.11
CA THR A 204 -0.55 -19.54 -11.47
C THR A 204 0.39 -20.00 -10.37
N LYS A 205 0.03 -21.11 -9.70
CA LYS A 205 0.86 -21.78 -8.70
C LYS A 205 1.75 -22.81 -9.38
N THR A 206 3.03 -22.80 -9.06
CA THR A 206 4.02 -23.74 -9.56
C THR A 206 4.66 -24.57 -8.46
N ASP A 207 5.41 -25.61 -8.85
CA ASP A 207 6.38 -26.30 -8.00
C ASP A 207 7.77 -25.60 -7.99
N ALA A 208 8.74 -26.19 -7.29
CA ALA A 208 10.09 -25.65 -7.13
C ALA A 208 10.95 -25.65 -8.41
N ASP A 209 10.51 -26.35 -9.47
CA ASP A 209 11.10 -26.35 -10.81
C ASP A 209 10.31 -25.43 -11.77
N GLY A 210 9.32 -24.71 -11.25
CA GLY A 210 8.47 -23.77 -11.98
C GLY A 210 7.38 -24.42 -12.83
N THR A 211 7.12 -25.73 -12.67
CA THR A 211 6.04 -26.42 -13.38
C THR A 211 4.68 -25.98 -12.83
N PRO A 212 3.71 -25.55 -13.68
CA PRO A 212 2.37 -25.19 -13.20
C PRO A 212 1.63 -26.36 -12.55
N ALA A 213 1.28 -26.19 -11.27
CA ALA A 213 0.46 -27.13 -10.50
C ALA A 213 -1.04 -26.80 -10.66
N TRP A 214 -1.40 -25.51 -10.63
CA TRP A 214 -2.73 -25.02 -10.99
C TRP A 214 -2.70 -23.55 -11.43
N ASN A 215 -3.74 -23.11 -12.13
CA ASN A 215 -4.01 -21.69 -12.38
C ASN A 215 -5.47 -21.34 -12.03
N ARG A 216 -5.72 -20.05 -11.80
CA ARG A 216 -7.05 -19.46 -11.58
C ARG A 216 -7.13 -18.16 -12.38
N THR A 217 -8.28 -17.93 -13.02
CA THR A 217 -8.50 -16.76 -13.87
C THR A 217 -9.77 -16.01 -13.47
N PHE A 218 -9.70 -14.68 -13.55
CA PHE A 218 -10.78 -13.77 -13.16
C PHE A 218 -11.01 -12.75 -14.28
N PRO A 219 -12.02 -12.97 -15.15
CA PRO A 219 -12.29 -12.07 -16.28
C PRO A 219 -12.78 -10.68 -15.86
N GLY A 220 -12.50 -9.67 -16.67
CA GLY A 220 -12.95 -8.28 -16.46
C GLY A 220 -12.15 -7.50 -15.43
N ILE A 221 -11.00 -8.01 -14.98
CA ILE A 221 -10.11 -7.37 -14.00
C ILE A 221 -8.63 -7.65 -14.31
N SER A 222 -7.72 -6.81 -13.81
CA SER A 222 -6.25 -6.93 -13.93
C SER A 222 -5.61 -6.99 -12.56
N ALA A 223 -4.91 -8.07 -12.20
CA ALA A 223 -4.11 -8.10 -10.97
C ALA A 223 -2.72 -7.50 -11.22
N ASN A 224 -2.36 -6.53 -10.38
CA ASN A 224 -1.06 -5.87 -10.38
C ASN A 224 -0.17 -6.39 -9.23
N ALA A 225 -0.79 -6.78 -8.12
CA ALA A 225 -0.12 -7.11 -6.86
C ALA A 225 -0.71 -8.35 -6.20
N GLY A 226 0.01 -8.89 -5.21
CA GLY A 226 -0.48 -9.90 -4.30
C GLY A 226 0.61 -10.55 -3.46
N VAL A 227 0.21 -11.14 -2.34
CA VAL A 227 1.09 -11.86 -1.41
C VAL A 227 0.55 -13.25 -1.09
N VAL A 228 1.47 -14.15 -0.72
CA VAL A 228 1.17 -15.47 -0.14
C VAL A 228 0.94 -15.23 1.34
N THR A 229 -0.17 -15.73 1.88
CA THR A 229 -0.59 -15.39 3.25
C THR A 229 -0.06 -16.37 4.30
N THR A 230 -0.11 -15.97 5.57
CA THR A 230 0.40 -16.74 6.73
C THR A 230 -0.22 -18.14 6.88
N ASP A 231 -1.44 -18.33 6.38
CA ASP A 231 -2.16 -19.62 6.33
C ASP A 231 -1.90 -20.45 5.06
N GLY A 232 -1.04 -19.98 4.16
CA GLY A 232 -0.71 -20.63 2.88
C GLY A 232 -1.66 -20.31 1.72
N GLY A 233 -2.69 -19.48 1.94
CA GLY A 233 -3.53 -18.93 0.87
C GLY A 233 -2.87 -17.76 0.12
N TYR A 234 -3.69 -16.97 -0.57
CA TYR A 234 -3.24 -15.82 -1.36
C TYR A 234 -4.18 -14.62 -1.21
N ILE A 235 -3.64 -13.42 -1.37
CA ILE A 235 -4.41 -12.21 -1.69
C ILE A 235 -3.87 -11.65 -3.02
N ILE A 236 -4.75 -11.27 -3.94
CA ILE A 236 -4.37 -10.57 -5.18
C ILE A 236 -5.19 -9.29 -5.32
N GLY A 237 -4.60 -8.25 -5.92
CA GLY A 237 -5.22 -6.94 -6.06
C GLY A 237 -4.86 -6.22 -7.35
N GLY A 238 -5.71 -5.29 -7.77
CA GLY A 238 -5.46 -4.45 -8.93
C GLY A 238 -6.62 -3.53 -9.26
N THR A 239 -7.09 -3.56 -10.52
CA THR A 239 -8.18 -2.69 -11.04
C THR A 239 -9.09 -3.45 -12.01
N THR A 240 -10.33 -2.98 -12.20
CA THR A 240 -11.27 -3.53 -13.20
C THR A 240 -10.84 -3.21 -14.64
N SER A 241 -11.52 -3.85 -15.59
CA SER A 241 -11.36 -3.66 -17.04
C SER A 241 -12.69 -3.14 -17.63
N PRO A 242 -12.67 -2.19 -18.59
CA PRO A 242 -11.52 -1.47 -19.14
C PRO A 242 -10.80 -0.57 -18.13
N PHE A 243 -9.63 -0.06 -18.49
CA PHE A 243 -8.82 0.81 -17.63
C PHE A 243 -9.27 2.29 -17.65
N ASN A 244 -10.48 2.56 -17.17
CA ASN A 244 -11.04 3.89 -16.95
C ASN A 244 -10.37 4.63 -15.77
N ASN A 245 -9.92 3.92 -14.72
CA ASN A 245 -9.40 4.49 -13.47
C ASN A 245 -10.47 5.27 -12.66
N ASP A 246 -11.72 4.82 -12.69
CA ASP A 246 -12.80 5.39 -11.89
C ASP A 246 -12.73 4.91 -10.43
N ILE A 247 -13.37 5.66 -9.54
CA ILE A 247 -13.39 5.35 -8.10
C ILE A 247 -14.41 4.23 -7.86
N GLY A 248 -13.91 3.03 -7.52
CA GLY A 248 -14.71 1.79 -7.44
C GLY A 248 -14.05 0.61 -8.14
N ASP A 249 -13.04 0.87 -8.96
CA ASP A 249 -12.37 -0.12 -9.81
C ASP A 249 -11.33 -0.96 -9.05
N ALA A 250 -10.78 -0.44 -7.95
CA ALA A 250 -9.83 -1.18 -7.11
C ALA A 250 -10.47 -2.42 -6.49
N PHE A 251 -9.85 -3.59 -6.66
CA PHE A 251 -10.32 -4.85 -6.08
C PHE A 251 -9.26 -5.54 -5.23
N LEU A 252 -9.72 -6.42 -4.32
CA LEU A 252 -8.94 -7.49 -3.71
C LEU A 252 -9.71 -8.81 -3.81
N ILE A 253 -9.00 -9.91 -4.09
CA ILE A 253 -9.50 -11.29 -4.08
C ILE A 253 -8.68 -12.11 -3.10
N ARG A 254 -9.35 -12.75 -2.15
CA ARG A 254 -8.79 -13.69 -1.18
C ARG A 254 -9.02 -15.12 -1.64
N LEU A 255 -7.94 -15.90 -1.69
CA LEU A 255 -7.95 -17.32 -2.08
C LEU A 255 -7.42 -18.21 -0.95
N ASP A 256 -7.91 -19.43 -0.86
CA ASP A 256 -7.29 -20.48 -0.05
C ASP A 256 -6.02 -21.06 -0.73
N ALA A 257 -5.33 -21.99 -0.06
CA ALA A 257 -4.10 -22.61 -0.57
C ALA A 257 -4.29 -23.41 -1.88
N ASP A 258 -5.50 -23.90 -2.12
CA ASP A 258 -5.92 -24.57 -3.35
C ASP A 258 -6.41 -23.57 -4.43
N GLY A 259 -6.33 -22.27 -4.18
CA GLY A 259 -6.74 -21.21 -5.11
C GLY A 259 -8.25 -21.04 -5.25
N ASN A 260 -9.08 -21.52 -4.32
CA ASN A 260 -10.52 -21.28 -4.33
C ASN A 260 -10.84 -19.91 -3.72
N THR A 261 -11.77 -19.16 -4.29
CA THR A 261 -12.16 -17.84 -3.79
C THR A 261 -12.89 -17.92 -2.45
N ILE A 262 -12.27 -17.34 -1.41
CA ILE A 262 -12.89 -17.10 -0.10
C ILE A 262 -13.78 -15.85 -0.18
N TRP A 263 -13.25 -14.76 -0.74
CA TRP A 263 -14.02 -13.53 -1.03
C TRP A 263 -13.39 -12.72 -2.19
N HIS A 264 -14.22 -11.89 -2.83
CA HIS A 264 -13.84 -10.91 -3.85
C HIS A 264 -14.63 -9.63 -3.59
N LYS A 265 -13.95 -8.48 -3.50
CA LYS A 265 -14.57 -7.18 -3.19
C LYS A 265 -13.86 -6.03 -3.92
N ASN A 266 -14.65 -4.99 -4.21
CA ASN A 266 -14.22 -3.71 -4.74
C ASN A 266 -14.22 -2.62 -3.65
N TYR A 267 -13.36 -1.61 -3.80
CA TYR A 267 -13.15 -0.52 -2.85
C TYR A 267 -13.20 0.83 -3.54
N GLN A 268 -13.37 1.92 -2.78
CA GLN A 268 -13.50 3.28 -3.33
C GLN A 268 -12.14 3.92 -3.69
N ALA A 269 -11.34 3.19 -4.47
CA ALA A 269 -10.10 3.64 -5.09
C ALA A 269 -10.06 3.20 -6.58
N PRO A 270 -9.18 3.77 -7.43
CA PRO A 270 -9.05 3.35 -8.83
C PRO A 270 -8.28 2.05 -9.06
N VAL A 271 -7.26 1.79 -8.23
CA VAL A 271 -6.31 0.70 -8.46
C VAL A 271 -5.57 0.35 -7.17
N VAL A 272 -5.29 -0.94 -6.96
CA VAL A 272 -4.24 -1.41 -6.07
C VAL A 272 -2.94 -1.57 -6.86
N TYR A 273 -1.84 -1.00 -6.35
CA TYR A 273 -0.49 -1.22 -6.84
C TYR A 273 0.33 -2.14 -5.94
N ASP A 274 0.03 -2.17 -4.64
CA ASP A 274 0.68 -3.09 -3.70
C ASP A 274 -0.23 -3.42 -2.50
N VAL A 275 0.00 -4.58 -1.86
CA VAL A 275 -0.81 -5.11 -0.76
C VAL A 275 0.02 -6.01 0.16
N GLU A 276 -0.12 -5.84 1.47
CA GLU A 276 0.54 -6.64 2.51
C GLU A 276 -0.45 -7.16 3.55
N GLU A 277 -0.18 -8.34 4.12
CA GLU A 277 -0.98 -8.96 5.19
C GLU A 277 -0.62 -8.35 6.55
N THR A 278 -1.61 -8.00 7.36
CA THR A 278 -1.41 -7.47 8.71
C THR A 278 -1.38 -8.60 9.74
N ALA A 279 -0.74 -8.36 10.90
CA ALA A 279 -0.52 -9.41 11.92
C ALA A 279 -1.81 -9.96 12.59
N ASP A 280 -2.96 -9.35 12.33
CA ASP A 280 -4.30 -9.78 12.71
C ASP A 280 -5.10 -10.43 11.55
N GLY A 281 -4.46 -10.67 10.40
CA GLY A 281 -5.01 -11.33 9.21
C GLY A 281 -5.83 -10.40 8.29
N GLY A 282 -5.76 -9.09 8.50
CA GLY A 282 -6.26 -8.09 7.55
C GLY A 282 -5.28 -7.82 6.41
N PHE A 283 -5.62 -6.86 5.55
CA PHE A 283 -4.78 -6.49 4.40
C PHE A 283 -4.71 -4.97 4.26
N VAL A 284 -3.49 -4.43 4.26
CA VAL A 284 -3.23 -3.02 3.94
C VAL A 284 -2.84 -2.91 2.46
N TYR A 285 -3.30 -1.89 1.75
CA TYR A 285 -3.04 -1.70 0.33
C TYR A 285 -2.82 -0.24 -0.05
N SER A 286 -2.06 0.02 -1.13
CA SER A 286 -1.84 1.36 -1.68
C SER A 286 -2.07 1.42 -3.20
N GLY A 287 -2.35 2.62 -3.71
CA GLY A 287 -2.47 2.87 -5.15
C GLY A 287 -2.50 4.37 -5.51
N ASN A 288 -3.15 4.69 -6.63
CA ASN A 288 -3.35 6.09 -7.06
C ASN A 288 -4.26 6.83 -6.08
N PHE A 289 -3.76 7.92 -5.49
CA PHE A 289 -4.46 8.83 -4.57
C PHE A 289 -4.97 8.22 -3.25
N TRP A 290 -4.93 6.91 -3.07
CA TRP A 290 -5.60 6.21 -1.97
C TRP A 290 -4.76 5.08 -1.38
N TYR A 291 -4.96 4.81 -0.10
CA TYR A 291 -4.50 3.62 0.61
C TYR A 291 -5.55 3.23 1.66
N GLY A 292 -5.65 1.94 1.98
CA GLY A 292 -6.71 1.41 2.82
C GLY A 292 -6.30 0.19 3.64
N LEU A 293 -7.12 -0.14 4.62
CA LEU A 293 -7.04 -1.35 5.45
C LEU A 293 -8.38 -2.07 5.41
N VAL A 294 -8.34 -3.38 5.18
CA VAL A 294 -9.51 -4.27 5.24
C VAL A 294 -9.28 -5.38 6.26
N ASP A 295 -10.36 -5.90 6.86
CA ASP A 295 -10.27 -7.04 7.77
C ASP A 295 -10.05 -8.36 7.00
N ALA A 296 -9.90 -9.47 7.73
CA ALA A 296 -9.71 -10.81 7.14
C ALA A 296 -10.87 -11.28 6.20
N LYS A 297 -12.03 -10.61 6.23
CA LYS A 297 -13.19 -10.84 5.35
C LYS A 297 -13.26 -9.83 4.21
N GLY A 298 -12.29 -8.92 4.11
CA GLY A 298 -12.28 -7.79 3.17
C GLY A 298 -13.30 -6.69 3.52
N ASP A 299 -13.82 -6.62 4.76
CA ASP A 299 -14.65 -5.47 5.16
C ASP A 299 -13.73 -4.26 5.40
N GLU A 300 -14.06 -3.09 4.83
CA GLU A 300 -13.23 -1.88 4.95
C GLU A 300 -13.17 -1.40 6.40
N VAL A 301 -11.97 -1.41 6.98
CA VAL A 301 -11.69 -0.84 8.31
C VAL A 301 -11.48 0.66 8.17
N TRP A 302 -10.69 1.07 7.18
CA TRP A 302 -10.57 2.45 6.75
C TRP A 302 -10.04 2.62 5.33
N LEU A 303 -10.34 3.77 4.74
CA LEU A 303 -9.77 4.30 3.50
C LEU A 303 -9.22 5.71 3.75
N ARG A 304 -8.10 6.06 3.11
CA ARG A 304 -7.38 7.34 3.28
C ARG A 304 -6.91 7.89 1.94
N ASN A 305 -7.00 9.20 1.77
CA ASN A 305 -6.54 9.90 0.56
C ASN A 305 -5.11 10.45 0.75
N MET A 306 -4.33 10.54 -0.33
CA MET A 306 -2.95 11.05 -0.36
C MET A 306 -2.76 12.31 -1.24
N GLU A 307 -3.85 12.98 -1.64
CA GLU A 307 -3.88 14.33 -2.25
C GLU A 307 -2.97 14.59 -3.47
N GLY A 308 -2.80 13.58 -4.33
CA GLY A 308 -2.01 13.69 -5.57
C GLY A 308 -0.83 12.72 -5.65
N LEU A 309 -0.59 11.94 -4.60
CA LEU A 309 0.42 10.88 -4.58
C LEU A 309 -0.11 9.56 -5.16
N ALA A 310 0.75 8.80 -5.83
CA ALA A 310 0.59 7.38 -6.13
C ALA A 310 1.49 6.56 -5.19
N GLY A 311 0.91 5.72 -4.35
CA GLY A 311 1.65 4.73 -3.57
C GLY A 311 1.87 3.46 -4.40
N HIS A 312 3.11 3.17 -4.77
CA HIS A 312 3.47 1.96 -5.53
C HIS A 312 3.94 0.81 -4.63
N ALA A 313 4.27 1.09 -3.37
CA ALA A 313 4.64 0.09 -2.37
C ALA A 313 4.03 0.41 -1.00
N VAL A 314 3.63 -0.62 -0.26
CA VAL A 314 3.15 -0.54 1.13
C VAL A 314 3.90 -1.53 2.01
N LEU A 315 4.29 -1.12 3.21
CA LEU A 315 5.05 -1.94 4.16
C LEU A 315 4.50 -1.79 5.58
N LEU A 316 4.63 -2.83 6.40
CA LEU A 316 4.37 -2.75 7.84
C LEU A 316 5.49 -1.98 8.55
N ARG A 317 5.14 -1.10 9.51
CA ARG A 317 6.12 -0.45 10.39
C ARG A 317 6.40 -1.32 11.62
N PRO A 318 7.67 -1.55 12.01
CA PRO A 318 7.99 -2.19 13.30
C PRO A 318 7.48 -1.42 14.52
N ALA A 319 7.27 -0.11 14.41
CA ALA A 319 6.63 0.73 15.43
C ALA A 319 5.09 0.60 15.50
N GLY A 320 4.47 -0.10 14.53
CA GLY A 320 3.02 -0.14 14.31
C GLY A 320 2.55 0.86 13.26
N GLY A 321 1.52 0.49 12.51
CA GLY A 321 1.08 1.23 11.32
C GLY A 321 1.90 0.89 10.07
N TYR A 322 1.93 1.79 9.09
CA TYR A 322 2.33 1.46 7.71
C TYR A 322 3.20 2.53 7.06
N VAL A 323 4.17 2.11 6.24
CA VAL A 323 4.86 3.00 5.29
C VAL A 323 4.19 2.85 3.93
N ILE A 324 3.92 3.97 3.26
CA ILE A 324 3.56 4.00 1.84
C ILE A 324 4.64 4.79 1.10
N ALA A 325 5.15 4.23 0.01
CA ALA A 325 6.17 4.85 -0.83
C ALA A 325 5.74 4.88 -2.31
N GLY A 326 6.21 5.88 -3.05
CA GLY A 326 5.86 6.06 -4.45
C GLY A 326 6.27 7.42 -5.01
N LYS A 327 5.40 8.06 -5.79
CA LYS A 327 5.65 9.40 -6.37
C LYS A 327 4.47 10.36 -6.29
N ASP A 328 4.75 11.66 -6.30
CA ASP A 328 3.77 12.71 -6.58
C ASP A 328 3.44 12.71 -8.08
N ILE A 329 2.15 12.65 -8.43
CA ILE A 329 1.70 12.56 -9.84
C ILE A 329 1.89 13.91 -10.56
N ARG A 330 2.05 15.02 -9.83
CA ARG A 330 2.19 16.38 -10.40
C ARG A 330 3.64 16.79 -10.64
N SER A 331 4.55 16.51 -9.69
CA SER A 331 5.99 16.82 -9.85
C SER A 331 6.81 15.63 -10.36
N GLY A 332 6.30 14.40 -10.23
CA GLY A 332 7.02 13.16 -10.50
C GLY A 332 7.96 12.73 -9.37
N GLU A 333 8.14 13.56 -8.34
CA GLU A 333 9.10 13.35 -7.25
C GLU A 333 8.72 12.18 -6.33
N GLY A 334 9.72 11.43 -5.88
CA GLY A 334 9.53 10.34 -4.94
C GLY A 334 9.05 10.80 -3.56
N PHE A 335 8.34 9.93 -2.86
CA PHE A 335 8.04 10.12 -1.44
C PHE A 335 8.07 8.80 -0.68
N ALA A 336 8.24 8.91 0.64
CA ALA A 336 7.77 7.93 1.61
C ALA A 336 6.93 8.67 2.67
N LEU A 337 5.90 8.03 3.21
CA LEU A 337 5.16 8.52 4.37
C LEU A 337 4.92 7.37 5.36
N GLY A 338 4.93 7.70 6.64
CA GLY A 338 4.65 6.77 7.74
C GLY A 338 3.33 7.11 8.40
N THR A 339 2.57 6.08 8.77
CA THR A 339 1.23 6.18 9.36
C THR A 339 1.15 5.36 10.64
N ASP A 340 0.16 5.66 11.48
CA ASP A 340 -0.26 4.76 12.56
C ASP A 340 -1.21 3.66 12.06
N ALA A 341 -1.69 2.79 12.97
CA ALA A 341 -2.60 1.69 12.63
C ALA A 341 -3.98 2.16 12.11
N ASP A 342 -4.38 3.39 12.44
CA ASP A 342 -5.62 4.03 11.97
C ASP A 342 -5.41 4.77 10.62
N GLY A 343 -4.22 4.67 10.01
CA GLY A 343 -3.92 5.32 8.75
C GLY A 343 -3.87 6.85 8.85
N ALA A 344 -3.53 7.41 10.00
CA ALA A 344 -3.20 8.83 10.11
C ALA A 344 -1.69 9.04 9.90
N VAL A 345 -1.33 9.99 9.03
CA VAL A 345 0.06 10.26 8.63
C VAL A 345 0.82 10.91 9.79
N GLN A 346 1.84 10.22 10.28
CA GLN A 346 2.73 10.67 11.35
C GLN A 346 3.93 11.46 10.79
N TRP A 347 4.48 11.03 9.65
CA TRP A 347 5.58 11.71 8.96
C TRP A 347 5.50 11.56 7.43
N ARG A 348 6.15 12.48 6.69
CA ARG A 348 6.35 12.40 5.23
C ARG A 348 7.74 12.91 4.86
N THR A 349 8.43 12.14 4.03
CA THR A 349 9.71 12.49 3.38
C THR A 349 9.48 12.63 1.87
N THR A 350 9.80 13.81 1.31
CA THR A 350 9.91 13.97 -0.15
C THR A 350 11.36 13.68 -0.57
N LEU A 351 11.53 13.09 -1.75
CA LEU A 351 12.81 12.64 -2.32
C LEU A 351 13.00 13.36 -3.68
N PRO A 352 13.50 14.61 -3.70
CA PRO A 352 13.59 15.43 -4.91
C PRO A 352 14.41 14.77 -6.02
N ASP A 353 14.03 14.99 -7.27
CA ASP A 353 14.62 14.37 -8.47
C ASP A 353 14.68 12.82 -8.45
N THR A 354 13.79 12.16 -7.70
CA THR A 354 13.60 10.70 -7.76
C THR A 354 12.17 10.33 -8.15
N GLY A 355 11.90 9.06 -8.37
CA GLY A 355 10.56 8.48 -8.29
C GLY A 355 10.65 7.06 -7.75
N VAL A 356 9.91 6.73 -6.68
CA VAL A 356 9.93 5.39 -6.07
C VAL A 356 8.92 4.49 -6.77
N TYR A 357 9.31 3.24 -7.07
CA TYR A 357 8.45 2.23 -7.70
C TYR A 357 8.29 0.96 -6.86
N ALA A 358 9.25 0.64 -5.98
CA ALA A 358 9.15 -0.44 -5.01
C ALA A 358 9.83 -0.08 -3.68
N ALA A 359 9.54 -0.84 -2.63
CA ALA A 359 10.20 -0.74 -1.33
C ALA A 359 10.29 -2.12 -0.66
N ALA A 360 11.28 -2.30 0.22
CA ALA A 360 11.42 -3.48 1.08
C ALA A 360 11.71 -3.03 2.52
N GLY A 361 11.01 -3.63 3.49
CA GLY A 361 11.17 -3.34 4.93
C GLY A 361 12.12 -4.32 5.62
N ALA A 362 13.17 -3.82 6.25
CA ALA A 362 14.12 -4.61 7.03
C ALA A 362 13.61 -4.80 8.48
N PRO A 363 13.88 -5.96 9.14
CA PRO A 363 13.35 -6.25 10.47
C PRO A 363 13.82 -5.32 11.61
N ASP A 364 14.80 -4.46 11.35
CA ASP A 364 15.42 -3.52 12.29
C ASP A 364 14.84 -2.08 12.22
N GLY A 365 13.98 -1.78 11.23
CA GLY A 365 13.42 -0.44 11.01
C GLY A 365 14.03 0.35 9.85
N GLY A 366 14.91 -0.27 9.05
CA GLY A 366 15.31 0.27 7.76
C GLY A 366 14.26 0.02 6.67
N TYR A 367 13.97 1.02 5.84
CA TYR A 367 13.16 0.87 4.63
C TYR A 367 14.03 1.17 3.40
N THR A 368 14.27 0.16 2.56
CA THR A 368 15.01 0.34 1.30
C THR A 368 14.02 0.61 0.16
N LEU A 369 14.13 1.80 -0.43
CA LEU A 369 13.33 2.24 -1.57
C LEU A 369 14.10 1.99 -2.87
N ALA A 370 13.37 1.60 -3.91
CA ALA A 370 13.89 1.38 -5.25
C ALA A 370 13.11 2.15 -6.30
N GLY A 371 13.82 2.67 -7.29
CA GLY A 371 13.19 3.45 -8.35
C GLY A 371 14.17 4.11 -9.31
N ILE A 372 13.86 5.35 -9.66
CA ILE A 372 14.56 6.17 -10.65
C ILE A 372 15.18 7.41 -9.99
N ARG A 373 16.39 7.79 -10.40
CA ARG A 373 17.00 9.10 -10.14
C ARG A 373 17.07 9.87 -11.45
N PHE A 374 16.46 11.04 -11.52
CA PHE A 374 16.58 11.94 -12.66
C PHE A 374 17.92 12.69 -12.55
N LEU A 375 18.78 12.51 -13.56
CA LEU A 375 20.09 13.18 -13.64
C LEU A 375 20.01 14.45 -14.52
N SER A 376 19.07 14.44 -15.48
CA SER A 376 18.71 15.58 -16.31
C SER A 376 17.28 15.38 -16.86
N PRO A 377 16.69 16.36 -17.56
CA PRO A 377 15.40 16.17 -18.25
C PRO A 377 15.38 15.10 -19.36
N VAL A 378 16.52 14.46 -19.67
CA VAL A 378 16.67 13.47 -20.76
C VAL A 378 17.54 12.25 -20.37
N SER A 379 17.89 12.08 -19.09
CA SER A 379 18.66 10.94 -18.59
C SER A 379 18.35 10.64 -17.13
N SER A 380 18.28 9.35 -16.80
CA SER A 380 18.07 8.83 -15.46
C SER A 380 18.91 7.58 -15.19
N ALA A 381 19.14 7.33 -13.90
CA ALA A 381 19.77 6.11 -13.41
C ALA A 381 18.84 5.31 -12.49
N ALA A 382 18.99 3.99 -12.48
CA ALA A 382 18.44 3.11 -11.46
C ALA A 382 19.00 3.50 -10.09
N TRP A 383 18.14 3.49 -9.07
CA TRP A 383 18.41 4.16 -7.80
C TRP A 383 17.86 3.37 -6.62
N LEU A 384 18.70 3.23 -5.58
CA LEU A 384 18.32 2.72 -4.26
C LEU A 384 18.60 3.78 -3.20
N ALA A 385 17.78 3.80 -2.15
CA ALA A 385 18.06 4.52 -0.91
C ALA A 385 17.52 3.79 0.31
N ASN A 386 18.12 3.99 1.46
CA ASN A 386 17.62 3.49 2.73
C ASN A 386 17.20 4.64 3.65
N LEU A 387 16.02 4.51 4.26
CA LEU A 387 15.53 5.40 5.31
C LEU A 387 15.50 4.61 6.62
N GLU A 388 16.22 5.09 7.64
CA GLU A 388 16.24 4.47 8.96
C GLU A 388 15.25 5.17 9.89
N GLU A 389 14.25 4.43 10.36
CA GLU A 389 13.31 4.90 11.37
C GLU A 389 13.89 4.63 12.76
N THR A 390 14.43 5.68 13.38
CA THR A 390 15.04 5.59 14.72
C THR A 390 13.98 5.14 15.73
N ALA A 391 14.04 3.86 16.13
CA ALA A 391 13.01 3.21 16.93
C ALA A 391 12.63 4.02 18.18
N THR A 392 11.42 4.59 18.16
CA THR A 392 10.86 5.32 19.29
C THR A 392 10.79 4.37 20.48
N PRO A 393 11.42 4.67 21.64
CA PRO A 393 11.38 3.76 22.77
C PRO A 393 9.92 3.55 23.18
N THR A 394 9.49 2.29 23.22
CA THR A 394 8.09 1.90 23.48
C THR A 394 7.54 2.72 24.65
N PRO A 395 6.41 3.44 24.48
CA PRO A 395 5.86 4.27 25.55
C PRO A 395 5.71 3.44 26.81
N ALA A 396 6.52 3.73 27.82
CA ALA A 396 6.64 2.89 29.00
C ALA A 396 5.25 2.74 29.62
N THR A 397 4.70 1.51 29.56
CA THR A 397 3.32 1.19 29.90
C THR A 397 2.96 1.94 31.19
N PRO A 398 1.97 2.86 31.16
CA PRO A 398 1.70 3.72 32.32
C PRO A 398 1.43 2.86 33.55
N GLY A 399 2.47 2.71 34.37
CA GLY A 399 2.43 1.82 35.52
C GLY A 399 1.29 2.28 36.39
N PHE A 400 0.38 1.37 36.74
CA PHE A 400 -0.80 1.67 37.56
C PHE A 400 -0.37 2.12 38.96
N GLY A 401 0.01 3.40 39.05
CA GLY A 401 0.43 4.07 40.26
C GLY A 401 -0.73 4.00 41.23
N ALA A 402 -0.52 3.29 42.34
CA ALA A 402 -1.59 2.96 43.27
C ALA A 402 -2.31 4.24 43.71
N ALA A 403 -3.61 4.32 43.43
CA ALA A 403 -4.47 5.43 43.84
C ALA A 403 -4.67 5.39 45.37
N VAL A 404 -3.72 5.94 46.11
CA VAL A 404 -3.73 5.97 47.57
C VAL A 404 -4.61 7.12 48.07
N ALA A 405 -5.66 6.75 48.79
CA ALA A 405 -6.60 7.61 49.52
C ALA A 405 -7.54 8.49 48.66
N GLY A 406 -8.73 8.88 49.17
CA GLY A 406 -9.26 8.66 50.52
C GLY A 406 -10.70 8.17 50.55
N ALA A 407 -11.00 7.23 51.47
CA ALA A 407 -12.36 6.80 51.75
C ALA A 407 -13.10 7.83 52.62
N ALA A 408 -14.08 8.52 52.05
CA ALA A 408 -14.94 9.44 52.79
C ALA A 408 -16.10 8.67 53.47
N LEU A 409 -15.93 8.29 54.74
CA LEU A 409 -17.03 7.73 55.55
C LEU A 409 -18.11 8.79 55.82
N LEU A 410 -19.27 8.66 55.18
CA LEU A 410 -20.44 9.49 55.44
C LEU A 410 -21.21 9.00 56.68
N LEU A 411 -20.81 9.49 57.86
CA LEU A 411 -21.48 9.24 59.14
C LEU A 411 -22.84 9.95 59.22
N ILE A 412 -23.94 9.22 58.99
CA ILE A 412 -25.31 9.74 59.18
C ILE A 412 -25.67 9.75 60.69
N ALA A 413 -25.31 10.83 61.38
CA ALA A 413 -25.62 11.05 62.79
C ALA A 413 -27.07 11.53 63.01
N GLY A 414 -28.05 10.62 62.99
CA GLY A 414 -29.47 10.95 63.17
C GLY A 414 -29.99 10.83 64.62
N ARG A 415 -30.39 11.95 65.24
CA ARG A 415 -31.32 12.17 66.40
C ARG A 415 -31.13 13.63 66.87
N ARG A 416 -32.07 14.38 67.47
CA ARG A 416 -33.45 14.19 67.98
C ARG A 416 -34.13 15.59 67.88
N ARG A 417 -35.45 15.79 67.95
CA ARG A 417 -36.37 15.48 69.06
C ARG A 417 -37.82 15.38 68.58
N ARG A 418 -38.68 14.77 69.41
CA ARG A 418 -40.13 15.05 69.41
C ARG A 418 -40.39 16.35 70.20
N GLY A 419 -41.43 17.07 69.81
CA GLY A 419 -42.05 18.20 70.50
C GLY A 419 -43.43 18.38 69.89
#